data_AF-A0A521VKR0-F1
#
_entry.id   AF-A0A521VKR0-F1
#
_cell.length_a   1.000
_cell.length_b   1.000
_cell.length_c   1.000
_cell.angle_alpha   90.00
_cell.angle_beta   90.00
_cell.angle_gamma   90.00
#
_symmetry.space_group_name_H-M   'P 1'
#
loop_
_entity.id
_entity.type
_entity.pdbx_description
1 polymer ?
#
loop_
_entity_poly.entity_id
_entity_poly.type
_entity_poly.pdbx_seq_one_letter_code
_entity_poly.pdbx_strand_id
1 'polypeptide(L)' 'PIEISSNLPNTRSIAVLVEKNPFPLVARFDFQEGAVPFVKINAKMGESSNVRVLAEAGGKYFTAFKEVKVTIGGCGG' A
#
# COMPACT_ATOMS: atom_id res chain seq x y z
N PRO A 1 -8.78 4.67 -5.74
CA PRO A 1 -8.46 4.86 -4.30
C PRO A 1 -8.03 3.52 -3.69
N ILE A 2 -7.02 3.51 -2.83
CA ILE A 2 -6.52 2.33 -2.12
C ILE A 2 -6.67 2.59 -0.63
N GLU A 3 -7.38 1.71 0.06
CA GLU A 3 -7.62 1.77 1.51
C GLU A 3 -6.92 0.59 2.17
N ILE A 4 -6.19 0.88 3.24
CA ILE A 4 -5.34 -0.07 3.96
C ILE A 4 -5.59 0.10 5.44
N SER A 5 -6.03 -0.96 6.09
CA SER A 5 -6.17 -1.04 7.54
C SER A 5 -5.32 -2.21 8.04
N SER A 6 -4.51 -1.97 9.06
CA SER A 6 -3.84 -3.05 9.80
C SER A 6 -4.56 -3.30 11.12
N ASN A 7 -4.90 -4.56 11.40
CA ASN A 7 -5.38 -5.00 12.71
C ASN A 7 -4.25 -5.64 13.54
N LEU A 8 -3.00 -5.60 13.05
CA LEU A 8 -1.86 -6.15 13.75
C LEU A 8 -1.49 -5.23 14.93
N PRO A 9 -1.32 -5.79 16.14
CA PRO A 9 -0.84 -5.01 17.28
C PRO A 9 0.57 -4.49 16.99
N ASN A 10 0.85 -3.26 17.44
CA ASN A 10 2.17 -2.62 17.29
C ASN A 10 2.62 -2.51 15.81
N THR A 11 1.69 -2.16 14.91
CA THR A 11 2.05 -1.81 13.53
C THR A 11 2.87 -0.51 13.54
N ARG A 12 4.13 -0.60 13.11
CA ARG A 12 5.09 0.50 13.07
C ARG A 12 5.16 1.16 11.70
N SER A 13 5.01 0.40 10.63
CA SER A 13 5.05 0.97 9.28
C SER A 13 4.17 0.20 8.30
N ILE A 14 3.66 0.92 7.30
CA ILE A 14 2.96 0.37 6.14
C ILE A 14 3.61 0.94 4.88
N ALA A 15 4.11 0.07 4.02
CA ALA A 15 4.61 0.40 2.69
C ALA A 15 3.66 -0.13 1.62
N VAL A 16 3.38 0.69 0.60
CA VAL A 16 2.49 0.36 -0.52
C VAL A 16 3.32 0.29 -1.79
N LEU A 17 3.27 -0.87 -2.43
CA LEU A 17 3.99 -1.17 -3.65
C LEU A 17 3.02 -1.46 -4.79
N VAL A 18 3.28 -0.91 -5.96
CA VAL A 18 2.57 -1.22 -7.20
C VAL A 18 3.58 -1.84 -8.16
N GLU A 19 3.49 -3.15 -8.35
CA GLU A 19 4.56 -3.96 -8.96
C GLU A 19 4.96 -3.49 -10.37
N LYS A 20 4.00 -3.01 -11.17
CA LYS A 20 4.25 -2.58 -12.55
C LYS A 20 4.42 -1.08 -12.74
N ASN A 21 4.46 -0.29 -11.65
CA ASN A 21 4.77 1.12 -11.78
C ASN A 21 6.29 1.33 -12.01
N PRO A 22 6.69 2.37 -12.76
CA PRO A 22 8.11 2.74 -12.90
C PRO A 22 8.82 2.94 -11.56
N PHE A 23 8.08 3.45 -10.57
CA PHE A 23 8.48 3.52 -9.18
C PHE A 23 7.56 2.61 -8.36
N PRO A 24 8.01 1.39 -7.99
CA PRO A 24 7.14 0.43 -7.32
C PRO A 24 6.68 0.89 -5.94
N LEU A 25 7.58 1.48 -5.13
CA LEU A 25 7.21 2.04 -3.83
C LEU A 25 6.44 3.34 -4.03
N VAL A 26 5.12 3.29 -3.86
CA VAL A 26 4.25 4.46 -4.03
C VAL A 26 4.19 5.31 -2.77
N ALA A 27 4.17 4.66 -1.61
CA ALA A 27 4.11 5.36 -0.33
C ALA A 27 4.63 4.49 0.81
N ARG A 28 5.15 5.14 1.85
CA ARG A 28 5.48 4.53 3.13
C ARG A 28 4.95 5.44 4.24
N PHE A 29 4.29 4.83 5.21
CA PHE A 29 3.74 5.49 6.38
C PHE A 29 4.36 4.85 7.61
N ASP A 30 4.98 5.66 8.45
CA ASP A 30 5.45 5.22 9.76
C ASP A 30 4.47 5.73 10.82
N PHE A 31 4.09 4.85 11.74
CA PHE A 31 3.14 5.09 12.81
C PHE A 31 3.87 5.19 14.14
N GLN A 32 3.45 6.14 14.97
CA GLN A 32 3.89 6.24 16.36
C GLN A 32 3.05 5.31 17.24
N GLU A 33 3.56 5.02 18.43
CA GLU A 33 2.89 4.13 19.38
C GLU A 33 1.48 4.66 19.74
N GLY A 34 0.49 3.77 19.75
CA GLY A 34 -0.92 4.11 19.99
C GLY A 34 -1.68 4.67 18.79
N ALA A 35 -1.04 4.90 17.64
CA ALA A 35 -1.74 5.32 16.43
C ALA A 35 -2.57 4.18 15.82
N VAL A 36 -3.72 4.51 15.25
CA VAL A 36 -4.53 3.55 14.47
C VAL A 36 -3.94 3.44 13.07
N PRO A 37 -3.41 2.28 12.66
CA PRO A 37 -2.75 2.10 11.36
C PRO A 37 -3.79 1.95 10.24
N PHE A 38 -4.36 3.09 9.85
CA PHE A 38 -5.28 3.24 8.73
C PHE A 38 -4.76 4.28 7.75
N VAL A 39 -4.74 3.93 6.47
CA VAL A 39 -4.30 4.81 5.39
C VAL A 39 -5.24 4.71 4.20
N LYS A 40 -5.59 5.86 3.63
CA LYS A 40 -6.24 5.98 2.34
C LYS A 40 -5.37 6.81 1.41
N ILE A 41 -4.98 6.24 0.28
CA ILE A 41 -4.19 6.93 -0.73
C ILE A 41 -4.84 6.86 -2.11
N ASN A 42 -4.55 7.87 -2.94
CA ASN A 42 -4.74 7.79 -4.38
C ASN A 42 -3.39 7.56 -5.03
N ALA A 43 -3.14 6.31 -5.43
CA ALA A 43 -1.96 5.93 -6.19
C ALA A 43 -2.25 6.04 -7.69
N LYS A 44 -1.32 6.65 -8.46
CA LYS A 44 -1.35 6.57 -9.92
C LYS A 44 -0.90 5.18 -10.36
N MET A 45 -1.63 4.53 -11.26
CA MET A 45 -1.36 3.17 -11.74
C MET A 45 -1.45 3.13 -13.27
N GLY A 46 -0.31 2.96 -13.95
CA GLY A 46 -0.25 3.00 -15.40
C GLY A 46 -0.96 1.84 -16.11
N GLU A 47 -1.01 0.69 -15.45
CA GLU A 47 -1.64 -0.53 -15.98
C GLU A 47 -2.18 -1.42 -14.84
N SER A 48 -2.89 -2.48 -15.22
CA SER A 48 -3.37 -3.50 -14.28
C SER A 48 -2.18 -4.17 -13.59
N SER A 49 -2.16 -4.09 -12.26
CA SER A 49 -1.04 -4.55 -11.43
C SER A 49 -1.53 -5.02 -10.07
N ASN A 50 -0.76 -5.91 -9.45
CA ASN A 50 -0.89 -6.15 -8.02
C ASN A 50 -0.44 -4.92 -7.25
N VAL A 51 -1.27 -4.54 -6.28
CA VAL A 51 -0.90 -3.65 -5.18
C VAL A 51 -0.49 -4.54 -4.02
N ARG A 52 0.77 -4.47 -3.61
CA ARG A 52 1.32 -5.19 -2.48
C ARG A 52 1.52 -4.24 -1.31
N VAL A 53 1.10 -4.65 -0.13
CA VAL A 53 1.25 -3.91 1.11
C VAL A 53 2.19 -4.68 2.03
N LEU A 54 3.19 -4.00 2.57
CA LEU A 54 4.12 -4.50 3.57
C LEU A 54 3.85 -3.78 4.88
N ALA A 55 3.43 -4.51 5.91
CA ALA A 55 3.25 -3.99 7.25
C ALA A 55 4.36 -4.50 8.16
N GLU A 56 5.08 -3.60 8.83
CA GLU A 56 6.01 -3.96 9.91
C GLU A 56 5.25 -3.91 11.24
N ALA A 57 5.17 -5.02 11.95
CA ALA A 57 4.52 -5.09 13.26
C ALA A 57 5.33 -6.01 14.19
N GLY A 58 5.66 -5.52 15.38
CA GLY A 58 6.40 -6.29 16.39
C GLY A 58 7.75 -6.85 15.89
N GLY A 59 8.46 -6.11 15.02
CA GLY A 59 9.74 -6.53 14.43
C GLY A 59 9.63 -7.58 13.32
N LYS A 60 8.42 -7.89 12.85
CA LYS A 60 8.18 -8.80 11.72
C LYS A 60 7.51 -8.06 10.57
N TYR A 61 7.73 -8.54 9.36
CA TYR A 61 7.07 -8.05 8.16
C TYR A 61 5.92 -8.98 7.77
N PHE A 62 4.78 -8.38 7.47
CA PHE A 62 3.58 -9.03 6.99
C PHE A 62 3.21 -8.47 5.62
N THR A 63 2.71 -9.33 4.74
CA THR A 63 2.38 -8.93 3.37
C THR A 63 0.91 -9.19 3.08
N ALA A 64 0.25 -8.25 2.43
CA ALA A 64 -1.02 -8.46 1.77
C ALA A 64 -0.89 -8.01 0.31
N PHE A 65 -1.64 -8.61 -0.61
CA PHE A 65 -1.70 -8.11 -1.98
C PHE A 65 -3.12 -8.17 -2.51
N LYS A 66 -3.42 -7.26 -3.44
CA LYS A 66 -4.70 -7.22 -4.14
C LYS A 66 -4.44 -6.83 -5.59
N GLU A 67 -4.99 -7.59 -6.52
CA GLU A 67 -4.99 -7.23 -7.93
C GLU A 67 -5.91 -6.02 -8.15
N VAL A 68 -5.39 -4.98 -8.79
CA VAL A 68 -6.17 -3.81 -9.23
C VAL A 68 -6.13 -3.76 -10.75
N LYS A 69 -7.31 -3.91 -11.36
CA LYS A 69 -7.48 -3.84 -12.82
C LYS A 69 -7.79 -2.43 -13.25
N VAL A 70 -6.98 -1.90 -14.16
CA VAL A 70 -7.23 -0.64 -14.88
C VAL A 70 -8.02 -1.01 -16.13
N THR A 71 -9.24 -0.50 -16.27
CA THR A 71 -10.16 -0.90 -17.35
C THR A 71 -9.87 -0.19 -18.67
N ILE A 72 -9.49 1.10 -18.66
CA ILE A 72 -8.93 1.90 -19.77
C ILE A 72 -8.49 3.24 -19.14
N GLY A 73 -7.23 3.65 -19.33
CA GLY A 73 -6.73 4.99 -18.93
C GLY A 73 -6.19 5.06 -17.49
N GLY A 74 -4.88 4.85 -17.33
CA GLY A 74 -4.21 4.85 -16.03
C GLY A 74 -2.97 5.74 -15.90
N CYS A 75 -2.57 6.48 -16.94
CA CYS A 75 -1.54 7.52 -16.79
C CYS A 75 -1.59 8.46 -17.99
N GLY A 76 -2.25 9.62 -17.83
CA GLY A 76 -2.27 10.70 -18.82
C GLY A 76 -3.58 10.79 -19.60
N GLY A 77 -4.38 11.81 -19.27
CA GLY A 77 -5.66 12.15 -19.90
C GLY A 77 -6.72 12.50 -18.89
#